data_AF-A0A6G7X087-F1
#
_entry.id   AF-A0A6G7X087-F1
#
_cell.length_a   1.000
_cell.length_b   1.000
_cell.length_c   1.000
_cell.angle_alpha   90.00
_cell.angle_beta   90.00
_cell.angle_gamma   90.00
#
_symmetry.space_group_name_H-M   'P 1'
#
loop_
_entity.id
_entity.type
_entity.pdbx_description
1 polymer ?
#
loop_
_entity_poly.entity_id
_entity_poly.type
_entity_poly.pdbx_seq_one_letter_code
_entity_poly.pdbx_strand_id
1 'polypeptide(L)'
;MRIVKNFFIKMYKLYRSSYFSVHIFLILLSFALYFFIRKYNVLNVDQVFTEVLNGMGILTSFFILVIDKINVKSLGDRYPNRIRCGFIKKYSISEGIKLMNTIFSLTISMFAILGTNYILLLFGVKNVVLLTCLIVYIFVSFIIAISIWHAFELKGVE
;
A
#
# COMPACT_ATOMS: atom_id res chain seq x y z
N MET A 1 -8.67 -17.60 20.74
CA MET A 1 -8.90 -17.93 19.32
C MET A 1 -9.92 -17.05 18.57
N ARG A 2 -11.06 -16.66 19.17
CA ARG A 2 -12.09 -15.84 18.47
C ARG A 2 -11.58 -14.50 17.93
N ILE A 3 -10.70 -13.82 18.69
CA ILE A 3 -10.11 -12.53 18.32
C ILE A 3 -9.24 -12.65 17.06
N VAL A 4 -8.32 -13.63 17.04
CA VAL A 4 -7.42 -13.90 15.92
C VAL A 4 -8.21 -14.23 14.64
N LYS A 5 -9.22 -15.09 14.74
CA LYS A 5 -10.09 -15.41 13.60
C LYS A 5 -10.80 -14.16 13.07
N ASN A 6 -11.35 -13.33 13.95
CA ASN A 6 -12.02 -12.09 13.57
C ASN A 6 -11.06 -11.10 12.90
N PHE A 7 -9.80 -11.04 13.35
CA PHE A 7 -8.77 -10.23 12.72
C PHE A 7 -8.54 -10.65 11.26
N PHE A 8 -8.27 -11.92 10.99
CA PHE A 8 -8.05 -12.42 9.62
C PHE A 8 -9.29 -12.24 8.72
N ILE A 9 -10.50 -12.41 9.25
CA ILE A 9 -11.74 -12.14 8.51
C ILE A 9 -11.85 -10.66 8.14
N LYS A 10 -11.54 -9.75 9.07
CA LYS A 10 -11.55 -8.30 8.81
C LYS A 10 -10.51 -7.93 7.75
N MET A 11 -9.30 -8.49 7.85
CA MET A 11 -8.24 -8.34 6.86
C MET A 11 -8.69 -8.76 5.47
N TYR A 12 -9.25 -9.97 5.34
CA TYR A 12 -9.77 -10.46 4.07
C TYR A 12 -10.87 -9.55 3.49
N LYS A 13 -11.82 -9.11 4.33
CA LYS A 13 -12.89 -8.20 3.90
C LYS A 13 -12.32 -6.89 3.37
N LEU A 14 -11.31 -6.33 4.04
CA LEU A 14 -10.65 -5.09 3.67
C LEU A 14 -10.01 -5.17 2.28
N TYR A 15 -9.25 -6.23 1.99
CA TYR A 15 -8.68 -6.42 0.64
C TYR A 15 -9.77 -6.60 -0.41
N ARG A 16 -10.83 -7.36 -0.10
CA ARG A 16 -11.95 -7.59 -1.03
C ARG A 16 -12.75 -6.32 -1.32
N SER A 17 -12.82 -5.38 -0.36
CA SER A 17 -13.51 -4.09 -0.49
C SER A 17 -12.60 -2.93 -0.90
N SER A 18 -11.32 -3.20 -1.19
CA SER A 18 -10.36 -2.25 -1.76
C SER A 18 -10.39 -2.28 -3.30
N TYR A 19 -9.68 -1.35 -3.94
CA TYR A 19 -9.34 -1.46 -5.36
C TYR A 19 -8.24 -2.53 -5.56
N PHE A 20 -8.64 -3.80 -5.56
CA PHE A 20 -7.73 -4.94 -5.71
C PHE A 20 -6.85 -4.85 -6.98
N SER A 21 -7.35 -4.23 -8.04
CA SER A 21 -6.59 -3.96 -9.27
C SER A 21 -5.32 -3.14 -9.02
N VAL A 22 -5.31 -2.25 -8.01
CA VAL A 22 -4.12 -1.49 -7.62
C VAL A 22 -3.02 -2.45 -7.17
N HIS A 23 -3.33 -3.44 -6.34
CA HIS A 23 -2.33 -4.42 -5.89
C HIS A 23 -1.75 -5.24 -7.05
N ILE A 24 -2.60 -5.68 -7.98
CA ILE A 24 -2.15 -6.40 -9.18
C ILE A 24 -1.21 -5.52 -10.00
N PHE A 25 -1.61 -4.27 -10.25
CA PHE A 25 -0.79 -3.30 -10.99
C PHE A 25 0.56 -3.07 -10.32
N LEU A 26 0.59 -2.87 -9.00
CA LEU A 26 1.84 -2.65 -8.25
C LEU A 26 2.78 -3.86 -8.35
N ILE A 27 2.24 -5.08 -8.25
CA ILE A 27 3.03 -6.31 -8.39
C ILE A 27 3.63 -6.39 -9.80
N LEU A 28 2.83 -6.18 -10.85
CA LEU A 28 3.30 -6.21 -12.23
C LEU A 28 4.35 -5.13 -12.51
N LEU A 29 4.13 -3.91 -12.04
CA LEU A 29 5.08 -2.81 -12.15
C LEU A 29 6.40 -3.12 -11.43
N SER A 30 6.32 -3.75 -10.26
CA SER A 30 7.51 -4.16 -9.50
C SER A 30 8.34 -5.20 -10.24
N PHE A 31 7.70 -6.19 -10.88
CA PHE A 31 8.40 -7.16 -11.73
C PHE A 31 9.04 -6.48 -12.95
N ALA A 32 8.31 -5.59 -13.62
CA ALA A 32 8.82 -4.86 -14.78
C ALA A 32 10.06 -4.02 -14.42
N LEU A 33 10.02 -3.31 -13.29
CA LEU A 33 11.16 -2.53 -12.79
C LEU A 33 12.34 -3.41 -12.38
N TYR A 34 12.10 -4.55 -11.74
CA TYR A 34 13.15 -5.51 -11.41
C TYR A 34 13.88 -6.00 -12.67
N PHE A 35 13.15 -6.39 -13.71
CA PHE A 35 13.77 -6.81 -14.98
C PHE A 35 14.54 -5.68 -15.65
N PHE A 36 14.03 -4.46 -15.59
CA PHE A 36 14.73 -3.28 -16.10
C PHE A 36 16.06 -3.05 -15.35
N ILE A 37 16.03 -3.01 -14.02
CA ILE A 37 17.23 -2.83 -13.18
C ILE A 37 18.28 -3.91 -13.47
N ARG A 38 17.85 -5.17 -13.56
CA ARG A 38 18.74 -6.31 -13.85
C ARG A 38 19.35 -6.22 -15.25
N LYS A 39 18.56 -5.83 -16.26
CA LYS A 39 19.03 -5.73 -17.65
C LYS A 39 20.13 -4.69 -17.82
N TYR A 40 20.01 -3.56 -17.14
CA TYR A 40 20.95 -2.44 -17.28
C TYR A 40 22.05 -2.43 -16.23
N ASN A 41 22.11 -3.45 -15.36
CA ASN A 41 23.12 -3.64 -14.32
C ASN A 41 23.41 -2.35 -13.52
N VAL A 42 22.35 -1.55 -13.29
CA VAL A 42 22.47 -0.13 -12.92
C VAL A 42 23.14 0.06 -11.55
N LEU A 43 23.08 -0.96 -10.69
CA LEU A 43 23.61 -0.94 -9.32
C LEU A 43 24.07 -2.34 -8.90
N ASN A 44 25.16 -2.40 -8.13
CA ASN A 44 25.42 -3.53 -7.23
C ASN A 44 24.40 -3.46 -6.07
N VAL A 45 23.14 -3.79 -6.38
CA VAL A 45 22.01 -3.64 -5.44
C VAL A 45 22.26 -4.41 -4.13
N ASP A 46 23.04 -5.49 -4.17
CA ASP A 46 23.40 -6.27 -2.99
C ASP A 46 24.28 -5.49 -1.99
N GLN A 47 25.09 -4.54 -2.44
CA GLN A 47 25.93 -3.71 -1.58
C GLN A 47 25.11 -2.62 -0.87
N VAL A 48 24.13 -2.04 -1.58
CA VAL A 48 23.31 -0.92 -1.07
C VAL A 48 21.99 -1.42 -0.43
N PHE A 49 21.68 -2.72 -0.51
CA PHE A 49 20.39 -3.30 -0.09
C PHE A 49 19.92 -2.83 1.28
N THR A 50 20.79 -2.91 2.30
CA THR A 50 20.43 -2.55 3.68
C THR A 50 20.15 -1.06 3.83
N GLU A 51 20.92 -0.21 3.15
CA GLU A 51 20.74 1.24 3.16
C GLU A 51 19.40 1.62 2.52
N VAL A 52 19.08 1.03 1.35
CA VAL A 52 17.79 1.23 0.70
C VAL A 52 16.64 0.74 1.56
N LEU A 53 16.75 -0.46 2.15
CA LEU A 53 15.71 -1.02 3.02
C LEU A 53 15.45 -0.13 4.23
N ASN A 54 16.50 0.38 4.87
CA ASN A 54 16.37 1.31 6.01
C ASN A 54 15.74 2.64 5.58
N GLY A 55 16.14 3.19 4.44
CA GLY A 55 15.50 4.36 3.85
C GLY A 55 14.01 4.14 3.58
N MET A 56 13.63 2.96 3.08
CA MET A 56 12.23 2.59 2.89
C MET A 56 11.48 2.45 4.22
N GLY A 57 12.13 1.97 5.28
CA GLY A 57 11.58 1.95 6.64
C GLY A 57 11.25 3.36 7.14
N ILE A 58 12.16 4.31 6.95
CA ILE A 58 11.95 5.73 7.29
C ILE A 58 10.79 6.33 6.48
N LEU A 59 10.77 6.11 5.16
CA LEU A 59 9.68 6.59 4.30
C LEU A 59 8.32 6.00 4.68
N THR A 60 8.29 4.72 5.08
CA THR A 60 7.06 4.07 5.58
C THR A 60 6.56 4.77 6.84
N SER A 61 7.45 5.19 7.74
CA SER A 61 7.07 5.99 8.92
C SER A 61 6.47 7.34 8.55
N PHE A 62 7.07 8.06 7.59
CA PHE A 62 6.50 9.31 7.08
C PHE A 62 5.13 9.11 6.43
N PHE A 63 4.95 8.02 5.69
CA PHE A 63 3.69 7.69 5.06
C PHE A 63 2.56 7.54 6.08
N ILE A 64 2.83 6.91 7.23
CA ILE A 64 1.85 6.78 8.32
C ILE A 64 1.44 8.16 8.85
N LEU A 65 2.39 9.08 9.00
CA LEU A 65 2.09 10.45 9.41
C LEU A 65 1.19 11.18 8.41
N VAL A 66 1.39 10.97 7.11
CA VAL A 66 0.51 11.53 6.07
C VAL A 66 -0.88 10.93 6.16
N ILE A 67 -1.01 9.61 6.38
CA ILE A 67 -2.32 8.98 6.58
C ILE A 67 -3.02 9.57 7.81
N ASP A 68 -2.32 9.79 8.91
CA ASP A 68 -2.90 10.33 10.14
C ASP A 68 -3.47 11.74 9.95
N LYS A 69 -2.89 12.52 9.02
CA LYS A 69 -3.43 13.83 8.61
C LYS A 69 -4.68 13.73 7.74
N ILE A 70 -4.87 12.63 7.02
CA ILE A 70 -6.10 12.40 6.26
C ILE A 70 -7.19 12.07 7.27
N ASN A 71 -8.27 12.87 7.32
CA ASN A 71 -9.46 12.51 8.09
C ASN A 71 -10.21 11.36 7.40
N VAL A 72 -9.69 10.14 7.52
CA VAL A 72 -10.13 8.95 6.79
C VAL A 72 -11.60 8.63 7.10
N LYS A 73 -12.09 8.98 8.30
CA LYS A 73 -13.49 8.81 8.68
C LYS A 73 -14.42 9.67 7.81
N SER A 74 -14.01 10.88 7.49
CA SER A 74 -14.78 11.82 6.67
C SER A 74 -14.84 11.43 5.19
N LEU A 75 -13.98 10.51 4.70
CA LEU A 75 -14.05 10.02 3.32
C LEU A 75 -15.42 9.42 3.01
N GLY A 76 -15.96 8.62 3.92
CA GLY A 76 -17.24 7.92 3.73
C GLY A 76 -18.40 8.86 3.48
N ASP A 77 -18.42 9.99 4.19
CA ASP A 77 -19.46 11.00 4.13
C ASP A 77 -19.29 11.94 2.93
N ARG A 78 -18.04 12.27 2.56
CA ARG A 78 -17.75 13.18 1.43
C ARG A 78 -17.90 12.54 0.05
N TYR A 79 -17.82 11.22 -0.04
CA TYR A 79 -17.97 10.47 -1.28
C TYR A 79 -19.04 9.37 -1.11
N PRO A 80 -20.33 9.77 -0.99
CA PRO A 80 -21.42 8.86 -0.63
C PRO A 80 -21.86 7.95 -1.79
N ASN A 81 -21.45 8.26 -3.02
CA ASN A 81 -21.77 7.50 -4.22
C ASN A 81 -21.47 6.01 -4.01
N ARG A 82 -22.44 5.14 -4.30
CA ARG A 82 -22.31 3.72 -4.03
C ARG A 82 -21.74 2.97 -5.22
N ILE A 83 -20.62 2.28 -5.00
CA ILE A 83 -20.01 1.40 -5.99
C ILE A 83 -20.24 -0.05 -5.57
N ARG A 84 -20.61 -0.90 -6.55
CA ARG A 84 -20.65 -2.36 -6.34
C ARG A 84 -19.24 -2.92 -6.22
N CYS A 85 -19.00 -3.71 -5.18
CA CYS A 85 -17.67 -4.20 -4.81
C CYS A 85 -17.60 -5.73 -4.69
N GLY A 86 -16.36 -6.24 -4.78
CA GLY A 86 -16.02 -7.65 -4.85
C GLY A 86 -16.13 -8.24 -6.26
N PHE A 87 -15.54 -9.42 -6.46
CA PHE A 87 -15.52 -10.13 -7.75
C PHE A 87 -16.92 -10.36 -8.35
N ILE A 88 -17.92 -10.59 -7.51
CA ILE A 88 -19.32 -10.85 -7.91
C ILE A 88 -20.20 -9.59 -7.76
N LYS A 89 -19.62 -8.41 -7.45
CA LYS A 89 -20.36 -7.15 -7.26
C LYS A 89 -21.56 -7.27 -6.28
N LYS A 90 -21.46 -8.19 -5.30
CA LYS A 90 -22.57 -8.65 -4.44
C LYS A 90 -22.99 -7.63 -3.38
N TYR A 91 -22.15 -6.65 -3.06
CA TYR A 91 -22.44 -5.63 -2.06
C TYR A 91 -22.02 -4.25 -2.56
N SER A 92 -22.71 -3.21 -2.09
CA SER A 92 -22.39 -1.82 -2.37
C SER A 92 -21.74 -1.15 -1.17
N ILE A 93 -20.70 -0.35 -1.42
CA ILE A 93 -20.08 0.53 -0.42
C ILE A 93 -19.94 1.91 -1.03
N SER A 94 -19.80 2.95 -0.20
CA SER A 94 -19.50 4.27 -0.71
C SER A 94 -18.09 4.33 -1.30
N GLU A 95 -17.85 5.21 -2.28
CA GLU A 95 -16.52 5.36 -2.89
C GLU A 95 -15.49 5.76 -1.85
N GLY A 96 -15.88 6.60 -0.89
CA GLY A 96 -15.05 6.99 0.25
C GLY A 96 -14.60 5.81 1.10
N ILE A 97 -15.52 4.88 1.42
CA ILE A 97 -15.17 3.64 2.15
C ILE A 97 -14.25 2.76 1.31
N LYS A 98 -14.46 2.69 0.00
CA LYS A 98 -13.58 1.93 -0.91
C LYS A 98 -12.17 2.51 -0.95
N LEU A 99 -12.05 3.82 -0.99
CA LEU A 99 -10.77 4.54 -0.97
C LEU A 99 -10.05 4.35 0.37
N MET A 100 -10.78 4.50 1.48
CA MET A 100 -10.27 4.20 2.83
C MET A 100 -9.72 2.77 2.92
N ASN A 101 -10.50 1.77 2.48
CA ASN A 101 -10.06 0.38 2.49
C ASN A 101 -8.81 0.15 1.63
N THR A 102 -8.67 0.93 0.55
CA THR A 102 -7.50 0.86 -0.35
C THR A 102 -6.26 1.46 0.28
N ILE A 103 -6.38 2.61 0.96
CA ILE A 103 -5.27 3.17 1.74
C ILE A 103 -4.82 2.14 2.78
N PHE A 104 -5.75 1.60 3.58
CA PHE A 104 -5.39 0.62 4.60
C PHE A 104 -4.83 -0.69 4.01
N SER A 105 -5.33 -1.17 2.85
CA SER A 105 -4.81 -2.40 2.25
C SER A 105 -3.38 -2.21 1.75
N LEU A 106 -3.09 -1.03 1.17
CA LEU A 106 -1.75 -0.63 0.80
C LEU A 106 -0.83 -0.53 2.02
N THR A 107 -1.27 0.14 3.10
CA THR A 107 -0.51 0.24 4.35
C THR A 107 -0.13 -1.13 4.88
N ILE A 108 -1.10 -2.06 4.95
CA ILE A 108 -0.84 -3.39 5.51
C ILE A 108 0.06 -4.21 4.58
N SER A 109 -0.11 -4.09 3.26
CA SER A 109 0.81 -4.69 2.30
C SER A 109 2.23 -4.17 2.48
N MET A 110 2.43 -2.86 2.63
CA MET A 110 3.74 -2.26 2.87
C MET A 110 4.40 -2.80 4.13
N PHE A 111 3.69 -2.85 5.25
CA PHE A 111 4.22 -3.42 6.48
C PHE A 111 4.56 -4.90 6.35
N ALA A 112 3.71 -5.67 5.67
CA ALA A 112 3.99 -7.08 5.43
C ALA A 112 5.25 -7.27 4.57
N ILE A 113 5.41 -6.48 3.51
CA ILE A 113 6.57 -6.55 2.62
C ILE A 113 7.84 -6.06 3.36
N LEU A 114 7.78 -4.95 4.08
CA LEU A 114 8.88 -4.41 4.88
C LEU A 114 9.32 -5.40 5.95
N GLY A 115 8.38 -5.92 6.74
CA GLY A 115 8.63 -6.92 7.76
C GLY A 115 9.23 -8.20 7.17
N THR A 116 8.72 -8.65 6.03
CA THR A 116 9.27 -9.83 5.33
C THR A 116 10.72 -9.58 4.86
N ASN A 117 11.04 -8.39 4.33
CA ASN A 117 12.41 -8.05 3.97
C ASN A 117 13.36 -8.12 5.18
N TYR A 118 12.96 -7.55 6.32
CA TYR A 118 13.79 -7.62 7.54
C TYR A 118 13.92 -9.04 8.08
N ILE A 119 12.85 -9.84 8.07
CA ILE A 119 12.91 -11.26 8.47
C ILE A 119 13.88 -12.02 7.57
N LEU A 120 13.80 -11.86 6.25
CA LEU A 120 14.73 -12.51 5.31
C LEU A 120 16.18 -12.05 5.53
N LEU A 121 16.38 -10.77 5.84
CA LEU A 121 17.69 -10.21 6.14
C LEU A 121 18.31 -10.85 7.40
N LEU A 122 17.51 -11.21 8.42
CA LEU A 122 18.01 -11.95 9.60
C LEU A 122 18.59 -13.32 9.23
N PHE A 123 18.12 -13.93 8.14
CA PHE A 123 18.66 -15.18 7.60
C PHE A 123 19.75 -14.95 6.52
N GLY A 124 20.22 -13.71 6.34
CA GLY A 124 21.22 -13.35 5.33
C GLY A 124 20.69 -13.32 3.90
N VAL A 125 19.37 -13.39 3.68
CA VAL A 125 18.76 -13.43 2.35
C VAL A 125 18.39 -12.02 1.89
N LYS A 126 19.06 -11.53 0.84
CA LYS A 126 18.76 -10.25 0.19
C LYS A 126 17.83 -10.46 -1.01
N ASN A 127 16.54 -10.19 -0.83
CA ASN A 127 15.55 -10.36 -1.91
C ASN A 127 15.27 -9.03 -2.63
N VAL A 128 15.99 -8.78 -3.72
CA VAL A 128 15.87 -7.55 -4.53
C VAL A 128 14.47 -7.36 -5.15
N VAL A 129 13.77 -8.45 -5.50
CA VAL A 129 12.40 -8.38 -6.03
C VAL A 129 11.46 -7.85 -4.96
N LEU A 130 11.59 -8.34 -3.74
CA LEU A 130 10.76 -7.92 -2.61
C LEU A 130 11.07 -6.47 -2.19
N LEU A 131 12.33 -6.05 -2.26
CA LEU A 131 12.73 -4.65 -2.04
C LEU A 131 12.16 -3.73 -3.13
N THR A 132 12.21 -4.14 -4.39
CA THR A 132 11.60 -3.38 -5.51
C THR A 132 10.09 -3.24 -5.31
N CYS A 133 9.44 -4.32 -4.87
CA CYS A 133 8.03 -4.31 -4.52
C CYS A 133 7.72 -3.29 -3.41
N LEU A 134 8.53 -3.28 -2.34
CA LEU A 134 8.39 -2.31 -1.25
C LEU A 134 8.48 -0.87 -1.75
N ILE A 135 9.50 -0.56 -2.56
CA ILE A 135 9.72 0.77 -3.12
C ILE A 135 8.47 1.22 -3.90
N VAL A 136 8.00 0.38 -4.83
CA VAL A 136 6.82 0.70 -5.65
C VAL A 136 5.58 0.90 -4.81
N TYR A 137 5.35 0.05 -3.81
CA TYR A 137 4.23 0.19 -2.89
C TYR A 137 4.29 1.52 -2.11
N ILE A 138 5.45 1.89 -1.56
CA ILE A 138 5.63 3.14 -0.82
C ILE A 138 5.34 4.34 -1.72
N PHE A 139 5.99 4.42 -2.89
CA PHE A 139 5.85 5.56 -3.78
C PHE A 139 4.40 5.76 -4.27
N VAL A 140 3.75 4.70 -4.74
CA VAL A 140 2.37 4.82 -5.23
C VAL A 140 1.40 5.12 -4.08
N SER A 141 1.63 4.54 -2.90
CA SER A 141 0.78 4.83 -1.73
C SER A 141 0.90 6.29 -1.30
N PHE A 142 2.12 6.85 -1.31
CA PHE A 142 2.35 8.28 -1.05
C PHE A 142 1.59 9.17 -2.04
N ILE A 143 1.69 8.89 -3.34
CA ILE A 143 0.98 9.65 -4.38
C ILE A 143 -0.52 9.62 -4.13
N ILE A 144 -1.08 8.45 -3.83
CA ILE A 144 -2.50 8.29 -3.52
C ILE A 144 -2.88 9.09 -2.28
N ALA A 145 -2.12 8.97 -1.18
CA ALA A 145 -2.41 9.65 0.07
C ALA A 145 -2.35 11.18 -0.07
N ILE A 146 -1.32 11.72 -0.73
CA ILE A 146 -1.18 13.15 -1.01
C ILE A 146 -2.32 13.64 -1.90
N SER A 147 -2.67 12.90 -2.95
CA SER A 147 -3.78 13.26 -3.85
C SER A 147 -5.11 13.34 -3.11
N ILE A 148 -5.36 12.39 -2.19
CA ILE A 148 -6.55 12.39 -1.34
C ILE A 148 -6.54 13.58 -0.39
N TRP A 149 -5.41 13.82 0.27
CA TRP A 149 -5.26 14.93 1.20
C TRP A 149 -5.50 16.29 0.51
N HIS A 150 -4.88 16.54 -0.64
CA HIS A 150 -5.14 17.77 -1.38
C HIS A 150 -6.58 17.89 -1.87
N ALA A 151 -7.22 16.78 -2.28
CA ALA A 151 -8.64 16.81 -2.61
C ALA A 151 -9.53 17.21 -1.42
N PHE A 152 -9.10 16.94 -0.17
CA PHE A 152 -9.78 17.42 1.03
C PHE A 152 -9.60 18.92 1.27
N GLU A 153 -8.40 19.44 1.05
CA GLU A 153 -8.09 20.86 1.23
C GLU A 153 -8.84 21.72 0.22
N LEU A 154 -8.82 21.35 -1.07
CA LEU A 154 -9.49 22.12 -2.12
C LEU A 154 -11.00 22.28 -1.87
N LYS A 155 -11.67 21.22 -1.39
CA LYS A 155 -13.10 21.28 -1.01
C LYS A 155 -13.39 22.04 0.28
N GLY A 156 -12.39 22.34 1.11
CA GLY A 156 -12.56 23.15 2.32
C GLY A 156 -12.41 24.66 2.07
N VAL A 157 -12.06 25.04 0.83
CA VAL A 157 -11.89 26.43 0.38
C VAL A 157 -13.15 26.95 -0.37
N GLU A 158 -14.10 26.07 -0.67
CA GLU A 158 -15.46 26.41 -1.15
C GLU A 158 -16.44 26.52 0.02
#